data_AF-A0A2I0WWF2-F1
#
_entry.id   AF-A0A2I0WWF2-F1
#
_cell.length_a   1.000
_cell.length_b   1.000
_cell.length_c   1.000
_cell.angle_alpha   90.00
_cell.angle_beta   90.00
_cell.angle_gamma   90.00
#
_symmetry.space_group_name_H-M   'P 1'
#
loop_
_entity.id
_entity.type
_entity.pdbx_description
1 polymer ?
#
loop_
_entity_poly.entity_id
_entity_poly.type
_entity_poly.pdbx_seq_one_letter_code
_entity_poly.pdbx_strand_id
1 'polypeptide(L)'
;MGDEIPSCPSPIYLLPPAPPPTPSPTPDPLESTTRNGGFTPNRRPPLRFTTEFDSEGPLFLHKVSCKFFDSLAKLKFSFQNNTKGEIFCPQLGFITKNLSVLYDFESRNALLRGSLDLGQNLQLRTTYDVQVGH
;
A
#
# COMPACT_ATOMS: atom_id res chain seq x y z
N MET A 1 29.78 13.58 -12.79
CA MET A 1 30.28 12.19 -12.70
C MET A 1 29.52 11.58 -11.53
N GLY A 2 28.55 10.71 -11.82
CA GLY A 2 27.63 10.09 -10.86
C GLY A 2 26.20 10.62 -10.97
N ASP A 3 25.43 10.19 -11.98
CA ASP A 3 23.96 10.16 -11.86
C ASP A 3 23.65 9.04 -10.85
N GLU A 4 23.66 9.37 -9.56
CA GLU A 4 23.34 8.43 -8.50
C GLU A 4 21.83 8.15 -8.58
N ILE A 5 21.48 6.93 -8.98
CA ILE A 5 20.08 6.48 -8.96
C ILE A 5 19.63 6.59 -7.51
N PRO A 6 18.57 7.36 -7.20
CA PRO A 6 18.09 7.47 -5.83
C PRO A 6 17.75 6.07 -5.33
N SER A 7 18.35 5.69 -4.21
CA SER A 7 18.11 4.40 -3.58
C SER A 7 16.60 4.22 -3.42
N CYS A 8 16.06 3.13 -3.95
CA CYS A 8 14.67 2.80 -3.70
C CYS A 8 14.47 2.78 -2.19
N PRO A 9 13.54 3.58 -1.63
CA PRO A 9 13.23 3.46 -0.22
C PRO A 9 12.87 1.99 0.00
N SER A 10 13.38 1.44 1.09
CA SER A 10 13.16 0.06 1.47
C SER A 10 11.71 -0.33 1.16
N PRO A 11 11.44 -1.53 0.60
CA PRO A 11 10.08 -2.02 0.43
C PRO A 11 9.34 -1.75 1.73
N ILE A 12 8.08 -1.30 1.67
CA ILE A 12 7.30 -0.78 2.81
C ILE A 12 7.20 -1.81 3.95
N TYR A 13 8.30 -1.94 4.65
CA TYR A 13 8.53 -2.67 5.87
C TYR A 13 8.77 -1.60 6.90
N LEU A 14 8.12 -1.82 8.03
CA LEU A 14 8.34 -1.08 9.27
C LEU A 14 7.72 0.32 9.25
N LEU A 15 6.39 0.36 9.35
CA LEU A 15 5.86 0.80 10.63
C LEU A 15 4.79 -0.20 11.12
N PRO A 16 4.89 -0.69 12.37
CA PRO A 16 3.73 -1.17 13.09
C PRO A 16 2.62 -0.10 12.99
N PRO A 17 1.32 -0.46 13.02
CA PRO A 17 0.29 0.54 13.18
C PRO A 17 0.64 1.39 14.41
N ALA A 18 0.73 2.71 14.23
CA ALA A 18 0.91 3.62 15.35
C ALA A 18 -0.20 3.34 16.38
N PRO A 19 0.10 3.42 17.70
CA PRO A 19 -0.94 3.35 18.71
C PRO A 19 -2.02 4.38 18.38
N PRO A 20 -3.31 4.06 18.65
CA PRO A 20 -4.40 4.97 18.35
C PRO A 20 -4.12 6.34 19.01
N PRO A 21 -4.30 7.46 18.30
CA PRO A 21 -4.16 8.77 18.91
C PRO A 21 -5.17 8.92 20.05
N THR A 22 -4.74 9.56 21.14
CA THR A 22 -5.60 10.01 22.23
C THR A 22 -6.75 10.84 21.65
N PRO A 23 -8.02 10.62 22.03
CA PRO A 23 -9.13 11.34 21.41
C PRO A 23 -9.04 12.83 21.73
N SER A 24 -8.69 13.62 20.72
CA SER A 24 -8.96 15.06 20.73
C SER A 24 -10.43 15.28 20.32
N PRO A 25 -11.15 16.23 20.93
CA PRO A 25 -12.51 16.55 20.53
C PRO A 25 -12.47 17.07 19.08
N THR A 26 -13.00 16.28 18.16
CA THR A 26 -13.09 16.62 16.74
C THR A 26 -14.48 17.22 16.49
N PRO A 27 -14.62 18.36 15.78
CA PRO A 27 -15.93 18.80 15.30
C PRO A 27 -16.49 17.76 14.32
N ASP A 28 -17.80 17.51 14.42
CA ASP A 28 -18.50 16.43 13.72
C ASP A 28 -18.17 16.38 12.20
N PRO A 29 -17.79 15.22 11.65
CA PRO A 29 -17.70 15.05 10.21
C PRO A 29 -19.11 15.09 9.61
N LEU A 30 -19.31 15.98 8.63
CA LEU A 30 -20.48 15.95 7.74
C LEU A 30 -20.62 14.53 7.17
N GLU A 31 -21.70 13.86 7.56
CA GLU A 31 -22.06 12.54 7.07
C GLU A 31 -22.22 12.57 5.55
N SER A 32 -21.19 12.15 4.81
CA SER A 32 -21.38 11.69 3.44
C SER A 32 -22.06 10.32 3.51
N THR A 33 -23.38 10.34 3.73
CA THR A 33 -24.24 9.19 3.55
C THR A 33 -24.07 8.69 2.11
N THR A 34 -23.46 7.52 1.93
CA THR A 34 -23.78 6.68 0.78
C THR A 34 -23.99 5.27 1.27
N ARG A 35 -25.22 5.10 1.74
CA ARG A 35 -25.91 3.84 1.98
C ARG A 35 -25.83 2.91 0.77
N ASN A 36 -25.92 1.62 1.08
CA ASN A 36 -26.30 0.48 0.22
C ASN A 36 -25.13 -0.33 -0.37
N GLY A 37 -24.82 -1.40 0.36
CA GLY A 37 -24.16 -2.61 -0.13
C GLY A 37 -25.10 -3.37 -1.07
N GLY A 38 -25.06 -3.01 -2.35
CA GLY A 38 -25.62 -3.78 -3.45
C GLY A 38 -24.57 -3.90 -4.54
N PHE A 39 -24.25 -5.13 -4.93
CA PHE A 39 -23.44 -5.41 -6.12
C PHE A 39 -24.22 -4.96 -7.35
N THR A 40 -24.04 -3.70 -7.74
CA THR A 40 -24.47 -3.23 -9.06
C THR A 40 -23.31 -3.49 -10.02
N PRO A 41 -23.52 -4.20 -11.14
CA PRO A 41 -22.44 -4.59 -12.06
C PRO A 41 -21.72 -3.39 -12.70
N ASN A 42 -22.26 -2.18 -12.57
CA ASN A 42 -21.69 -0.93 -13.09
C ASN A 42 -21.01 -0.04 -12.04
N ARG A 43 -20.94 -0.42 -10.76
CA ARG A 43 -20.28 0.41 -9.74
C ARG A 43 -18.78 0.15 -9.74
N ARG A 44 -18.02 1.08 -10.32
CA ARG A 44 -16.55 1.05 -10.28
C ARG A 44 -16.09 1.14 -8.82
N PRO A 45 -15.12 0.31 -8.41
CA PRO A 45 -14.57 0.39 -7.06
C PRO A 45 -13.90 1.76 -6.84
N PRO A 46 -13.94 2.31 -5.62
CA PRO A 46 -13.37 3.62 -5.33
C PRO A 46 -11.85 3.60 -5.52
N LEU A 47 -11.37 4.47 -6.42
CA LEU A 47 -9.96 4.68 -6.69
C LEU A 47 -9.44 5.86 -5.86
N ARG A 48 -8.31 5.65 -5.18
CA ARG A 48 -7.58 6.69 -4.46
C ARG A 48 -6.22 6.89 -5.09
N PHE A 49 -5.96 8.11 -5.51
CA PHE A 49 -4.65 8.55 -6.00
C PHE A 49 -4.02 9.50 -4.99
N THR A 50 -2.72 9.36 -4.76
CA THR A 50 -1.94 10.22 -3.86
C THR A 50 -0.59 10.47 -4.48
N THR A 51 -0.14 11.72 -4.43
CA THR A 51 1.18 12.14 -4.86
C THR A 51 1.85 12.86 -3.71
N GLU A 52 3.10 12.52 -3.43
CA GLU A 52 3.93 13.12 -2.39
C GLU A 52 5.20 13.66 -3.07
N PHE A 53 5.67 14.85 -2.70
CA PHE A 53 6.91 15.43 -3.22
C PHE A 53 7.91 15.55 -2.07
N ASP A 54 9.13 15.07 -2.30
CA ASP A 54 10.25 15.18 -1.39
C ASP A 54 11.23 16.25 -1.91
N SER A 55 11.44 17.29 -1.12
CA SER A 55 12.32 18.42 -1.46
C SER A 55 13.81 18.12 -1.29
N GLU A 56 14.19 17.10 -0.51
CA GLU A 56 15.60 16.74 -0.33
C GLU A 56 16.12 15.95 -1.53
N GLY A 57 15.32 15.02 -2.07
CA GLY A 57 15.64 14.18 -3.23
C GLY A 57 15.21 14.71 -4.61
N PRO A 58 14.66 15.93 -4.71
CA PRO A 58 13.59 16.31 -5.66
C PRO A 58 12.83 15.14 -6.33
N LEU A 59 12.16 14.30 -5.53
CA LEU A 59 11.43 13.12 -6.02
C LEU A 59 9.93 13.25 -5.81
N PHE A 60 9.17 12.68 -6.74
CA PHE A 60 7.73 12.49 -6.60
C PHE A 60 7.44 11.02 -6.34
N LEU A 61 6.62 10.74 -5.33
CA LEU A 61 6.10 9.41 -5.03
C LEU A 61 4.61 9.36 -5.36
N HIS A 62 4.26 8.52 -6.32
CA HIS A 62 2.90 8.30 -6.76
C HIS A 62 2.34 7.00 -6.18
N LYS A 63 1.14 7.06 -5.64
CA LYS A 63 0.43 5.92 -5.03
C LYS A 63 -0.99 5.85 -5.59
N VAL A 64 -1.31 4.75 -6.26
CA VAL A 64 -2.65 4.40 -6.72
C VAL A 64 -3.16 3.28 -5.85
N SER A 65 -4.40 3.35 -5.35
CA SER A 65 -5.00 2.23 -4.62
C SER A 65 -6.50 2.11 -4.85
N CYS A 66 -6.98 0.87 -4.85
CA CYS A 66 -8.38 0.56 -5.11
C CYS A 66 -8.84 -0.54 -4.14
N LYS A 67 -9.96 -0.32 -3.44
CA LYS A 67 -10.61 -1.34 -2.60
C LYS A 67 -11.72 -2.02 -3.38
N PHE A 68 -11.80 -3.34 -3.32
CA PHE A 68 -12.81 -4.14 -4.00
C PHE A 68 -13.36 -5.24 -3.06
N PHE A 69 -14.46 -5.87 -3.45
CA PHE A 69 -15.22 -6.83 -2.62
C PHE A 69 -15.59 -6.28 -1.23
N ASP A 70 -16.30 -5.15 -1.17
CA ASP A 70 -16.70 -4.49 0.09
C ASP A 70 -15.53 -4.24 1.06
N SER A 71 -14.36 -3.87 0.50
CA SER A 71 -13.10 -3.66 1.23
C SER A 71 -12.42 -4.92 1.78
N LEU A 72 -12.83 -6.12 1.35
CA LEU A 72 -12.14 -7.37 1.70
C LEU A 72 -10.72 -7.43 1.10
N ALA A 73 -10.51 -6.76 -0.04
CA ALA A 73 -9.24 -6.71 -0.72
C ALA A 73 -8.90 -5.30 -1.23
N LYS A 74 -7.60 -5.05 -1.35
CA LYS A 74 -7.04 -3.78 -1.81
C LYS A 74 -5.88 -4.04 -2.78
N LEU A 75 -5.93 -3.38 -3.92
CA LEU A 75 -4.84 -3.31 -4.88
C LEU A 75 -4.13 -1.98 -4.64
N LYS A 76 -2.80 -2.00 -4.59
CA LYS A 76 -1.96 -0.82 -4.42
C LYS A 76 -0.87 -0.87 -5.49
N PHE A 77 -0.66 0.23 -6.19
CA PHE A 77 0.46 0.42 -7.08
C PHE A 77 1.20 1.69 -6.67
N SER A 78 2.53 1.67 -6.67
CA SER A 78 3.33 2.87 -6.42
C SER A 78 4.58 2.89 -7.28
N PHE A 79 5.03 4.09 -7.58
CA PHE A 79 6.27 4.34 -8.32
C PHE A 79 6.77 5.73 -7.95
N GLN A 80 8.04 5.98 -8.22
CA GLN A 80 8.64 7.29 -8.09
C GLN A 80 9.03 7.86 -9.43
N ASN A 81 9.14 9.17 -9.52
CA ASN A 81 9.84 9.82 -10.60
C ASN A 81 10.64 11.03 -10.15
N ASN A 82 11.70 11.34 -10.89
CA ASN A 82 12.49 12.54 -10.69
C ASN A 82 11.98 13.71 -11.57
N THR A 83 12.66 14.84 -11.48
CA THR A 83 12.40 16.05 -12.28
C THR A 83 12.60 15.86 -13.78
N LYS A 84 13.37 14.84 -14.20
CA LYS A 84 13.55 14.45 -15.61
C LYS A 84 12.40 13.56 -16.12
N GLY A 85 11.50 13.11 -15.24
CA GLY A 85 10.40 12.20 -15.57
C GLY A 85 10.80 10.73 -15.64
N GLU A 86 12.02 10.39 -15.23
CA GLU A 86 12.47 8.99 -15.15
C GLU A 86 11.74 8.29 -14.01
N ILE A 87 11.28 7.05 -14.24
CA ILE A 87 10.46 6.28 -13.30
C ILE A 87 11.33 5.24 -12.58
N PHE A 88 11.13 5.12 -11.27
CA PHE A 88 11.90 4.22 -10.40
C PHE A 88 11.01 3.49 -9.39
N CYS A 89 11.51 2.37 -8.87
CA CYS A 89 10.92 1.63 -7.75
C CYS A 89 9.43 1.30 -7.95
N PRO A 90 9.03 0.68 -9.09
CA PRO A 90 7.64 0.28 -9.25
C PRO A 90 7.32 -0.84 -8.27
N GLN A 91 6.20 -0.73 -7.58
CA GLN A 91 5.73 -1.70 -6.59
C GLN A 91 4.25 -2.00 -6.77
N LEU A 92 3.88 -3.28 -6.72
CA LEU A 92 2.50 -3.75 -6.80
C LEU A 92 2.15 -4.55 -5.55
N GLY A 93 1.06 -4.18 -4.89
CA GLY A 93 0.57 -4.81 -3.67
C GLY A 93 -0.84 -5.32 -3.83
N PHE A 94 -1.08 -6.58 -3.44
CA PHE A 94 -2.39 -7.15 -3.23
C PHE A 94 -2.57 -7.44 -1.74
N ILE A 95 -3.57 -6.86 -1.10
CA ILE A 95 -3.71 -6.85 0.35
C ILE A 95 -5.11 -7.29 0.73
N THR A 96 -5.21 -8.32 1.56
CA THR A 96 -6.45 -8.76 2.22
C THR A 96 -6.25 -8.75 3.73
N LYS A 97 -7.26 -9.17 4.51
CA LYS A 97 -7.13 -9.31 5.97
C LYS A 97 -6.05 -10.32 6.38
N ASN A 98 -5.96 -11.46 5.68
CA ASN A 98 -5.18 -12.63 6.11
C ASN A 98 -3.99 -12.93 5.20
N LEU A 99 -3.92 -12.31 4.03
CA LEU A 99 -2.88 -12.53 3.03
C LEU A 99 -2.54 -11.21 2.36
N SER A 100 -1.26 -10.93 2.22
CA SER A 100 -0.79 -9.85 1.34
C SER A 100 0.43 -10.26 0.54
N VAL A 101 0.48 -9.81 -0.70
CA VAL A 101 1.63 -9.91 -1.60
C VAL A 101 2.10 -8.49 -1.89
N LEU A 102 3.38 -8.22 -1.76
CA LEU A 102 4.03 -7.00 -2.24
C LEU A 102 5.14 -7.40 -3.20
N TYR A 103 5.01 -7.01 -4.46
CA TYR A 103 6.00 -7.24 -5.50
C TYR A 103 6.76 -5.95 -5.79
N ASP A 104 8.08 -6.04 -5.77
CA ASP A 104 9.00 -4.99 -6.14
C ASP A 104 9.62 -5.33 -7.50
N PHE A 105 9.33 -4.50 -8.50
CA PHE A 105 9.75 -4.78 -9.89
C PHE A 105 11.24 -4.55 -10.10
N GLU A 106 11.83 -3.63 -9.34
CA GLU A 106 13.25 -3.27 -9.45
C GLU A 106 14.12 -4.44 -8.99
N SER A 107 13.82 -4.94 -7.79
CA SER A 107 14.55 -6.05 -7.17
C SER A 107 14.07 -7.44 -7.60
N ARG A 108 13.01 -7.53 -8.41
CA ARG A 108 12.31 -8.79 -8.77
C ARG A 108 12.00 -9.64 -7.55
N ASN A 109 11.55 -8.98 -6.50
CA ASN A 109 11.30 -9.56 -5.21
C ASN A 109 9.80 -9.60 -4.92
N ALA A 110 9.33 -10.68 -4.28
CA ALA A 110 7.97 -10.75 -3.79
C ALA A 110 7.96 -11.04 -2.29
N LEU A 111 7.40 -10.12 -1.50
CA LEU A 111 7.08 -10.35 -0.12
C LEU A 111 5.67 -10.94 0.02
N LEU A 112 5.58 -12.13 0.61
CA LEU A 112 4.34 -12.77 0.99
C LEU A 112 4.14 -12.67 2.51
N ARG A 113 2.96 -12.20 2.94
CA ARG A 113 2.60 -12.19 4.37
C ARG A 113 1.29 -12.92 4.55
N GLY A 114 1.24 -13.83 5.51
CA GLY A 114 0.04 -14.54 5.93
C GLY A 114 -0.26 -14.27 7.40
N SER A 115 -1.53 -14.22 7.76
CA SER A 115 -1.97 -14.22 9.15
C SER A 115 -3.22 -15.07 9.35
N LEU A 116 -3.25 -15.82 10.43
CA LEU A 116 -4.37 -16.68 10.82
C LEU A 116 -4.66 -16.51 12.30
N ASP A 117 -5.92 -16.22 12.63
CA ASP A 117 -6.39 -16.15 14.01
C ASP A 117 -6.76 -17.59 14.46
N LEU A 118 -6.09 -18.11 15.48
CA LEU A 118 -6.27 -19.49 16.00
C LEU A 118 -7.18 -19.54 17.25
N GLY A 119 -7.75 -18.42 17.65
CA GLY A 119 -8.60 -18.28 18.82
C GLY A 119 -8.69 -16.83 19.29
N GLN A 120 -9.19 -16.61 20.50
CA GLN A 120 -9.40 -15.25 21.04
C GLN A 120 -8.09 -14.51 21.36
N ASN A 121 -7.01 -15.25 21.65
CA ASN A 121 -5.73 -14.67 22.12
C ASN A 121 -4.50 -15.20 21.36
N LEU A 122 -4.69 -15.93 20.26
CA LEU A 122 -3.59 -16.53 19.51
C LEU A 122 -3.70 -16.19 18.03
N GLN A 123 -2.63 -15.61 17.49
CA GLN A 123 -2.52 -15.25 16.08
C GLN A 123 -1.19 -15.75 15.53
N LEU A 124 -1.27 -16.51 14.44
CA LEU A 124 -0.13 -16.93 13.65
C LEU A 124 0.14 -15.88 12.57
N ARG A 125 1.39 -15.44 12.43
CA ARG A 125 1.84 -14.55 11.35
C ARG A 125 3.05 -15.18 10.69
N THR A 126 3.02 -15.23 9.36
CA THR A 126 4.16 -15.68 8.55
C THR A 126 4.53 -14.59 7.55
N THR A 127 5.82 -14.46 7.29
CA THR A 127 6.36 -13.52 6.31
C THR A 127 7.44 -14.28 5.55
N TYR A 128 7.30 -14.32 4.24
CA TYR A 128 8.21 -15.04 3.36
C TYR A 128 8.66 -14.11 2.25
N ASP A 129 9.98 -14.01 2.10
CA ASP A 129 10.64 -13.20 1.09
C ASP A 129 11.01 -14.14 -0.07
N VAL A 130 10.38 -13.92 -1.22
CA VAL A 130 10.58 -14.70 -2.45
C VAL A 130 11.48 -13.91 -3.37
N GLN A 131 12.71 -14.36 -3.54
CA GLN A 131 13.60 -13.88 -4.58
C GLN A 131 13.49 -14.79 -5.80
N VAL A 132 13.28 -14.22 -6.98
CA VAL A 132 13.35 -14.99 -8.22
C VAL A 132 14.81 -15.40 -8.43
N GLY A 133 15.10 -16.70 -8.30
CA GLY A 133 16.43 -17.26 -8.55
C GLY A 133 16.88 -16.98 -9.99
N HIS A 134 18.11 -16.52 -10.12
CA HIS A 134 18.78 -16.24 -11.40
C HIS A 134 19.22 -17.53 -12.11
#